data_AF-A0A1A7YZT3-F1
#
_entry.id   AF-A0A1A7YZT3-F1
#
_cell.length_a   1.000
_cell.length_b   1.000
_cell.length_c   1.000
_cell.angle_alpha   90.00
_cell.angle_beta   90.00
_cell.angle_gamma   90.00
#
_symmetry.space_group_name_H-M   'P 1'
#
loop_
_entity.id
_entity.type
_entity.pdbx_description
1 polymer ?
#
loop_
_entity_poly.entity_id
_entity_poly.type
_entity_poly.pdbx_seq_one_letter_code
_entity_poly.pdbx_strand_id
1 'polypeptide(L)'
;TGKQQTTTERKEQPKQRTKHQEKQEPKPVITLPYIKGITEKIMTTMKKHNINTPTKPYTTVRKRLVHPEDKIPTGNKCGVIYEIPCKLCKETFIGETGRQLSTENTERMCRRHTRAVKQEADNTIKKSALTNPIMTGTTHGSELQKT
;
A
#
# COMPACT_ATOMS: atom_id res chain seq x y z
N THR A 1 -29.40 76.10 -2.29
CA THR A 1 -29.24 74.63 -2.36
C THR A 1 -29.04 74.25 -3.82
N GLY A 2 -27.80 73.99 -4.23
CA GLY A 2 -27.46 73.67 -5.62
C GLY A 2 -26.08 73.05 -5.65
N LYS A 3 -26.03 71.73 -5.89
CA LYS A 3 -24.86 70.86 -5.72
C LYS A 3 -23.81 71.17 -6.78
N GLN A 4 -22.57 71.33 -6.33
CA GLN A 4 -21.37 71.32 -7.17
C GLN A 4 -21.24 69.95 -7.83
N GLN A 5 -21.11 69.91 -9.15
CA GLN A 5 -20.74 68.71 -9.90
C GLN A 5 -19.26 68.80 -10.25
N THR A 6 -18.45 67.99 -9.57
CA THR A 6 -17.04 67.75 -9.86
C THR A 6 -16.94 66.76 -11.02
N THR A 7 -16.59 67.24 -12.22
CA THR A 7 -16.24 66.37 -13.35
C THR A 7 -14.81 65.86 -13.16
N THR A 8 -14.70 64.58 -12.83
CA THR A 8 -13.43 63.87 -12.65
C THR A 8 -12.76 63.66 -14.01
N GLU A 9 -11.60 64.29 -14.21
CA GLU A 9 -10.75 64.07 -15.39
C GLU A 9 -10.27 62.62 -15.44
N ARG A 10 -10.76 61.85 -16.42
CA ARG A 10 -10.33 60.49 -16.67
C ARG A 10 -9.07 60.55 -17.56
N LYS A 11 -7.91 60.41 -16.92
CA LYS A 11 -6.59 60.34 -17.58
C LYS A 11 -6.56 59.12 -18.51
N GLU A 12 -6.61 59.34 -19.82
CA GLU A 12 -6.49 58.29 -20.82
C GLU A 12 -5.08 57.67 -20.78
N GLN A 13 -5.01 56.33 -20.66
CA GLN A 13 -3.76 55.58 -20.67
C GLN A 13 -3.29 55.34 -22.13
N PRO A 14 -1.97 55.35 -22.41
CA PRO A 14 -1.46 55.18 -23.78
C PRO A 14 -1.72 53.77 -24.32
N LYS A 15 -2.39 53.70 -25.48
CA LYS A 15 -2.67 52.48 -26.25
C LYS A 15 -1.35 51.87 -26.74
N GLN A 16 -0.93 50.75 -26.15
CA GLN A 16 0.26 50.03 -26.58
C GLN A 16 0.08 49.57 -28.04
N ARG A 17 0.98 50.03 -28.92
CA ARG A 17 1.05 49.61 -30.32
C ARG A 17 1.37 48.12 -30.38
N THR A 18 0.43 47.34 -30.90
CA THR A 18 0.61 45.92 -31.24
C THR A 18 1.74 45.81 -32.26
N LYS A 19 2.91 45.33 -31.84
CA LYS A 19 3.98 44.96 -32.77
C LYS A 19 3.46 43.79 -33.61
N HIS A 20 3.38 43.98 -34.92
CA HIS A 20 3.18 42.90 -35.89
C HIS A 20 4.19 41.79 -35.59
N GLN A 21 3.72 40.63 -35.15
CA GLN A 21 4.55 39.44 -35.08
C GLN A 21 4.74 38.95 -36.51
N GLU A 22 5.91 39.28 -37.06
CA GLU A 22 6.42 38.63 -38.26
C GLU A 22 6.44 37.12 -38.01
N LYS A 23 5.77 36.37 -38.90
CA LYS A 23 5.53 34.94 -38.77
C LYS A 23 6.86 34.20 -38.93
N GLN A 24 7.60 34.02 -37.84
CA GLN A 24 8.86 33.28 -37.84
C GLN A 24 8.57 31.80 -38.18
N GLU A 25 9.28 31.29 -39.19
CA GLU A 25 9.29 29.86 -39.54
C GLU A 25 9.56 29.00 -38.29
N PRO A 26 8.90 27.83 -38.15
CA PRO A 26 9.04 26.99 -36.98
C PRO A 26 10.48 26.47 -36.86
N LYS A 27 11.16 26.85 -35.78
CA LYS A 27 12.53 26.38 -35.50
C LYS A 27 12.53 24.90 -35.16
N PRO A 28 13.47 24.09 -35.70
CA PRO A 28 13.62 22.69 -35.31
C PRO A 28 13.86 22.59 -33.79
N VAL A 29 13.22 21.61 -33.14
CA VAL A 29 13.27 21.43 -31.67
C VAL A 29 13.81 20.05 -31.32
N ILE A 30 14.82 20.00 -30.45
CA ILE A 30 15.39 18.75 -29.93
C ILE A 30 15.37 18.78 -28.40
N THR A 31 14.72 17.81 -27.76
CA THR A 31 14.71 17.74 -26.28
C THR A 31 15.88 16.90 -25.77
N LEU A 32 16.64 17.43 -24.82
CA LEU A 32 17.77 16.74 -24.21
C LEU A 32 17.56 16.46 -22.72
N PRO A 33 18.11 15.34 -22.19
CA PRO A 33 18.24 15.18 -20.75
C PRO A 33 19.18 16.25 -20.18
N TYR A 34 18.88 16.81 -19.01
CA TYR A 34 19.82 17.69 -18.31
C TYR A 34 20.95 16.87 -17.68
N ILE A 35 22.17 17.06 -18.18
CA ILE A 35 23.42 16.46 -17.68
C ILE A 35 24.42 17.60 -17.55
N LYS A 36 24.78 17.93 -16.30
CA LYS A 36 25.67 19.04 -15.97
C LYS A 36 26.98 18.97 -16.77
N GLY A 37 27.28 20.04 -17.49
CA GLY A 37 28.50 20.22 -18.28
C GLY A 37 28.45 19.68 -19.71
N ILE A 38 27.50 18.81 -20.05
CA ILE A 38 27.34 18.24 -21.40
C ILE A 38 26.20 18.94 -22.13
N THR A 39 25.02 18.96 -21.52
CA THR A 39 23.81 19.52 -22.14
C THR A 39 23.97 21.00 -22.45
N GLU A 40 24.71 21.75 -21.62
CA GLU A 40 25.01 23.17 -21.84
C GLU A 40 25.93 23.39 -23.06
N LYS A 41 26.91 22.51 -23.27
CA LYS A 41 27.79 22.55 -24.45
C LYS A 41 27.01 22.26 -25.72
N ILE A 42 26.18 21.21 -25.68
CA ILE A 42 25.31 20.84 -26.82
C ILE A 42 24.33 21.99 -27.11
N MET A 43 23.67 22.55 -26.10
CA MET A 43 22.76 23.68 -26.26
C MET A 43 23.45 24.89 -26.89
N THR A 44 24.70 25.18 -26.49
CA THR A 44 25.49 26.28 -27.06
C THR A 44 25.77 26.05 -28.55
N THR A 45 26.13 24.82 -28.95
CA THR A 45 26.33 24.47 -30.36
C THR A 45 25.01 24.54 -31.14
N MET A 46 23.92 23.97 -30.62
CA MET A 46 22.61 23.94 -31.29
C MET A 46 22.01 25.34 -31.51
N LYS A 47 22.26 26.28 -30.58
CA LYS A 47 21.86 27.70 -30.73
C LYS A 47 22.48 28.34 -31.98
N LYS A 48 23.73 27.99 -32.32
CA LYS A 48 24.41 28.50 -33.54
C LYS A 48 23.72 28.03 -34.83
N HIS A 49 23.05 26.88 -34.76
CA HIS A 49 22.30 26.30 -35.87
C HIS A 49 20.81 26.66 -35.86
N ASN A 50 20.37 27.62 -35.04
CA ASN A 50 18.97 28.02 -34.88
C ASN A 50 18.04 26.86 -34.43
N ILE A 51 18.57 25.88 -33.71
CA ILE A 51 17.81 24.74 -33.16
C ILE A 51 17.41 25.05 -31.70
N ASN A 52 16.11 24.99 -31.42
CA ASN A 52 15.62 25.12 -30.05
C ASN A 52 15.89 23.82 -29.28
N THR A 53 16.54 23.92 -28.12
CA THR A 53 16.95 22.73 -27.35
C THR A 53 16.43 22.78 -25.90
N PRO A 54 15.12 22.51 -25.67
CA PRO A 54 14.59 22.41 -24.32
C PRO A 54 15.23 21.24 -23.55
N THR A 55 15.37 21.40 -22.24
CA THR A 55 15.97 20.38 -21.37
C THR A 55 14.94 19.79 -20.42
N LYS A 56 15.00 18.48 -20.19
CA LYS A 56 14.17 17.75 -19.24
C LYS A 56 15.06 16.87 -18.38
N PRO A 57 14.87 16.76 -17.06
CA PRO A 57 15.64 15.80 -16.27
C PRO A 57 15.34 14.36 -16.70
N TYR A 58 16.36 13.49 -16.73
CA TYR A 58 16.20 12.07 -17.10
C TYR A 58 15.27 11.31 -16.14
N THR A 59 15.33 11.64 -14.86
CA THR A 59 14.43 11.13 -13.83
C THR A 59 13.86 12.28 -13.03
N THR A 60 12.54 12.28 -12.82
CA THR A 60 11.91 13.21 -11.88
C THR A 60 12.11 12.74 -10.44
N VAL A 61 12.12 13.69 -9.49
CA VAL A 61 12.16 13.39 -8.06
C VAL A 61 11.03 12.45 -7.68
N ARG A 62 9.82 12.69 -8.19
CA ARG A 62 8.66 11.81 -8.02
C ARG A 62 8.96 10.37 -8.45
N LYS A 63 9.60 10.15 -9.60
CA LYS A 63 9.93 8.79 -10.07
C LYS A 63 10.96 8.07 -9.19
N ARG A 64 11.84 8.81 -8.50
CA ARG A 64 12.82 8.22 -7.58
C ARG A 64 12.26 7.98 -6.17
N LEU A 65 11.45 8.91 -5.68
CA LEU A 65 10.95 8.89 -4.30
C LEU A 65 9.60 8.18 -4.17
N VAL A 66 8.75 8.27 -5.18
CA VAL A 66 7.46 7.58 -5.20
C VAL A 66 7.71 6.21 -5.82
N HIS A 67 8.02 5.25 -4.95
CA HIS A 67 7.63 3.88 -5.23
C HIS A 67 6.10 3.87 -5.35
N PRO A 68 5.50 3.32 -6.41
CA PRO A 68 4.09 2.95 -6.35
C PRO A 68 3.94 2.10 -5.09
N GLU A 69 3.05 2.48 -4.16
CA GLU A 69 2.84 1.75 -2.92
C GLU A 69 2.94 0.24 -3.20
N ASP A 70 3.86 -0.42 -2.49
CA ASP A 70 4.13 -1.83 -2.68
C ASP A 70 2.79 -2.56 -2.74
N LYS A 71 2.53 -3.27 -3.83
CA LYS A 71 1.27 -3.99 -4.00
C LYS A 71 1.13 -4.94 -2.82
N ILE A 72 0.28 -4.56 -1.86
CA ILE A 72 0.02 -5.39 -0.69
C ILE A 72 -0.53 -6.71 -1.24
N PRO A 73 0.08 -7.87 -0.93
CA PRO A 73 -0.43 -9.15 -1.38
C PRO A 73 -1.84 -9.35 -0.82
N THR A 74 -2.74 -9.98 -1.58
CA THR A 74 -4.17 -10.06 -1.27
C THR A 74 -4.47 -10.56 0.15
N GLY A 75 -3.64 -11.44 0.72
CA GLY A 75 -3.79 -11.94 2.09
C GLY A 75 -3.53 -10.92 3.21
N ASN A 76 -2.86 -9.80 2.90
CA ASN A 76 -2.52 -8.72 3.85
C ASN A 76 -3.35 -7.45 3.62
N LYS A 77 -4.35 -7.50 2.73
CA LYS A 77 -5.27 -6.38 2.49
C LYS A 77 -6.39 -6.42 3.54
N CYS A 78 -6.74 -5.25 4.07
CA CYS A 78 -7.97 -5.03 4.83
C CYS A 78 -9.08 -4.57 3.87
N GLY A 79 -10.34 -4.71 4.27
CA GLY A 79 -11.49 -4.30 3.45
C GLY A 79 -11.72 -5.16 2.21
N VAL A 80 -11.24 -6.41 2.23
CA VAL A 80 -11.47 -7.35 1.13
C VAL A 80 -12.88 -7.92 1.26
N ILE A 81 -13.66 -7.85 0.19
CA ILE A 81 -14.97 -8.49 0.09
C ILE A 81 -14.74 -9.98 -0.21
N TYR A 82 -15.30 -10.85 0.62
CA TYR A 82 -15.25 -12.30 0.40
C TYR A 82 -16.65 -12.89 0.24
N GLU A 83 -16.72 -13.98 -0.52
CA GLU A 83 -17.94 -14.73 -0.80
C GLU A 83 -17.78 -16.16 -0.25
N ILE A 84 -18.74 -16.60 0.57
CA ILE A 84 -18.82 -17.98 1.04
C ILE A 84 -20.09 -18.61 0.46
N PRO A 85 -19.98 -19.59 -0.45
CA PRO A 85 -21.14 -20.27 -0.98
C PRO A 85 -21.75 -21.21 0.06
N CYS A 86 -23.09 -21.19 0.16
CA CYS A 86 -23.79 -22.21 0.90
C CYS A 86 -23.68 -23.55 0.17
N LYS A 87 -23.39 -24.62 0.91
CA LYS A 87 -23.30 -25.98 0.33
C LYS A 87 -24.66 -26.64 0.11
N LEU A 88 -25.71 -26.09 0.72
CA LEU A 88 -27.05 -26.69 0.79
C LEU A 88 -28.10 -25.94 -0.04
N CYS A 89 -27.80 -24.69 -0.43
CA CYS A 89 -28.67 -23.88 -1.28
C CYS A 89 -27.84 -22.96 -2.16
N LYS A 90 -28.48 -22.27 -3.11
CA LYS A 90 -27.81 -21.35 -4.06
C LYS A 90 -27.45 -19.99 -3.45
N GLU A 91 -27.65 -19.81 -2.15
CA GLU A 91 -27.36 -18.55 -1.47
C GLU A 91 -25.88 -18.44 -1.10
N THR A 92 -25.36 -17.22 -1.12
CA THR A 92 -23.96 -16.89 -0.85
C THR A 92 -23.89 -15.78 0.17
N PHE A 93 -23.08 -15.98 1.22
CA PHE A 93 -22.80 -14.93 2.20
C PHE A 93 -21.69 -14.02 1.68
N ILE A 94 -21.96 -12.72 1.63
CA ILE A 94 -21.00 -11.70 1.21
C ILE A 94 -20.69 -10.81 2.42
N GLY A 95 -19.41 -10.66 2.75
CA GLY A 95 -18.95 -9.83 3.85
C GLY A 95 -17.64 -9.11 3.55
N GLU A 96 -17.39 -8.03 4.28
CA GLU A 96 -16.12 -7.29 4.22
C GLU A 96 -15.24 -7.64 5.42
N THR A 97 -13.95 -7.85 5.18
CA THR A 97 -12.99 -8.17 6.23
C THR A 97 -12.45 -6.89 6.90
N GLY A 98 -12.69 -6.73 8.20
CA GLY A 98 -12.19 -5.57 8.98
C GLY A 98 -10.70 -5.61 9.37
N ARG A 99 -10.04 -6.78 9.35
CA ARG A 99 -8.61 -6.97 9.71
C ARG A 99 -7.93 -7.94 8.74
N GLN A 100 -6.61 -7.84 8.51
CA GLN A 100 -5.91 -8.69 7.55
C GLN A 100 -6.24 -10.20 7.71
N LEU A 101 -6.66 -10.86 6.62
CA LEU A 101 -7.08 -12.27 6.63
C LEU A 101 -6.00 -13.23 7.18
N SER A 102 -4.73 -12.93 6.93
CA SER A 102 -3.59 -13.70 7.44
C SER A 102 -3.55 -13.73 8.97
N THR A 103 -3.78 -12.57 9.61
CA THR A 103 -3.78 -12.44 11.07
C THR A 103 -4.97 -13.16 11.72
N GLU A 104 -6.16 -13.05 11.13
CA GLU A 104 -7.38 -13.68 11.64
C GLU A 104 -7.31 -15.22 11.58
N ASN A 105 -6.81 -15.78 10.46
CA ASN A 105 -6.67 -17.22 10.32
C ASN A 105 -5.67 -17.82 11.31
N THR A 106 -4.54 -17.14 11.52
CA THR A 106 -3.50 -17.57 12.46
C THR A 106 -4.05 -17.55 13.89
N GLU A 107 -4.70 -16.46 14.29
CA GLU A 107 -5.32 -16.34 15.61
C GLU A 107 -6.40 -17.42 15.83
N ARG A 108 -7.26 -17.63 14.83
CA ARG A 108 -8.32 -18.64 14.90
C ARG A 108 -7.76 -20.06 15.04
N MET A 109 -6.67 -20.36 14.33
CA MET A 109 -5.99 -21.66 14.44
C MET A 109 -5.38 -21.85 15.82
N CYS A 110 -4.66 -20.85 16.34
CA CYS A 110 -4.11 -20.88 17.69
C CYS A 110 -5.20 -21.06 18.75
N ARG A 111 -6.30 -20.30 18.67
CA ARG A 111 -7.45 -20.43 19.59
C ARG A 111 -8.08 -21.83 19.53
N ARG A 112 -8.18 -22.45 18.36
CA ARG A 112 -8.68 -23.83 18.22
C ARG A 112 -7.75 -24.84 18.88
N HIS A 113 -6.45 -24.70 18.67
CA HIS A 113 -5.45 -25.57 19.28
C HIS A 113 -5.50 -25.47 20.81
N THR A 114 -5.52 -24.25 21.37
CA THR A 114 -5.63 -24.05 22.82
C THR A 114 -6.92 -24.65 23.40
N ARG A 115 -8.05 -24.53 22.69
CA ARG A 115 -9.33 -25.14 23.12
C ARG A 115 -9.29 -26.66 23.07
N ALA A 116 -8.72 -27.25 22.03
CA ALA A 116 -8.57 -28.70 21.90
C ALA A 116 -7.68 -29.25 23.02
N VAL A 117 -6.52 -28.63 23.27
CA VAL A 117 -5.60 -29.02 24.37
C VAL A 117 -6.30 -28.93 25.74
N LYS A 118 -7.06 -27.86 25.99
CA LYS A 118 -7.83 -27.73 27.24
C LYS A 118 -8.89 -28.84 27.38
N GLN A 119 -9.61 -29.15 26.30
CA GLN A 119 -10.60 -30.24 26.30
C GLN A 119 -9.94 -31.60 26.52
N GLU A 120 -8.77 -31.85 25.94
CA GLU A 120 -7.99 -33.08 26.16
C GLU A 120 -7.54 -33.19 27.63
N ALA A 121 -7.07 -32.09 28.23
CA ALA A 121 -6.72 -32.05 29.65
C ALA A 121 -7.95 -32.30 30.54
N ASP A 122 -9.07 -31.60 30.30
CA ASP A 122 -10.32 -31.76 31.05
C ASP A 122 -10.89 -33.19 30.91
N ASN A 123 -10.80 -33.78 29.71
CA ASN A 123 -11.22 -35.15 29.47
C ASN A 123 -10.31 -36.17 30.17
N THR A 124 -9.00 -35.90 30.25
CA THR A 124 -8.04 -36.74 30.98
C THR A 124 -8.32 -36.71 32.48
N ILE A 125 -8.57 -35.52 33.04
CA ILE A 125 -8.93 -35.34 34.46
C ILE A 125 -10.24 -36.07 34.80
N LYS A 126 -11.26 -35.94 33.94
CA LYS A 126 -12.54 -36.66 34.12
C LYS A 126 -12.37 -38.18 34.04
N LYS A 127 -11.52 -38.68 33.14
CA LYS A 127 -11.21 -40.12 33.03
C LYS A 127 -10.46 -40.63 34.26
N SER A 128 -9.46 -39.91 34.77
CA SER A 128 -8.74 -40.29 35.98
C SER A 128 -9.59 -40.23 37.25
N ALA A 129 -10.60 -39.37 37.29
CA ALA A 129 -11.55 -39.30 38.40
C ALA A 129 -12.55 -40.47 38.44
N LEU A 130 -12.75 -41.16 37.31
CA LEU A 130 -13.62 -42.34 37.19
C LEU A 130 -12.88 -43.67 37.37
N THR A 131 -11.55 -43.67 37.35
CA THR A 131 -10.73 -44.85 37.63
C THR A 131 -10.51 -44.98 39.13
N ASN A 132 -11.34 -45.79 39.81
CA ASN A 132 -11.06 -46.20 41.19
C ASN A 132 -9.78 -47.06 41.21
N PRO A 133 -8.82 -46.81 42.13
CA PRO A 133 -7.72 -47.74 42.34
C PRO A 133 -8.27 -48.97 43.07
N ILE A 134 -8.71 -49.98 42.33
CA ILE A 134 -8.80 -51.33 42.90
C ILE A 134 -7.35 -51.73 43.19
N MET A 135 -7.00 -51.70 44.48
CA MET A 135 -5.78 -52.24 45.06
C MET A 135 -5.55 -53.66 44.54
N THR A 136 -4.80 -53.80 43.44
CA THR A 136 -4.26 -55.10 43.01
C THR A 136 -2.92 -55.29 43.73
N GLY A 137 -3.01 -55.56 45.03
CA GLY A 137 -1.89 -56.09 45.79
C GLY A 137 -1.53 -57.47 45.25
N THR A 138 -0.47 -57.52 44.44
CA THR A 138 0.12 -58.80 44.01
C THR A 138 1.51 -58.86 44.63
N THR A 139 1.65 -59.70 45.65
CA THR A 139 2.90 -60.05 46.33
C THR A 139 3.86 -60.72 45.37
N HIS A 140 5.10 -60.22 45.26
CA HIS A 140 6.19 -60.91 44.59
C HIS A 140 7.55 -60.61 45.26
N GLY A 141 8.31 -61.69 45.52
CA GLY A 141 9.75 -61.70 45.82
C GLY A 141 10.05 -61.78 47.33
N SER A 142 10.84 -62.73 47.85
CA SER A 142 12.08 -63.27 47.27
C SER A 142 12.50 -64.58 47.95
N GLU A 143 12.97 -65.52 47.13
CA GLU A 143 13.69 -66.74 47.51
C GLU A 143 15.14 -66.37 47.84
N LEU A 144 15.57 -66.69 49.07
CA LEU A 144 16.90 -66.42 49.57
C LEU A 144 17.82 -67.59 49.19
N GLN A 145 18.74 -67.37 48.24
CA GLN A 145 19.87 -68.27 48.06
C GLN A 145 20.83 -68.09 49.25
N LYS A 146 21.07 -69.17 50.00
CA LYS A 146 22.18 -69.27 50.95
C LYS A 146 23.16 -70.33 50.45
N THR A 147 24.43 -69.91 50.42
CA THR A 147 25.64 -70.73 50.40
C THR A 147 25.73 -71.66 51.61
#